data_AF-U5S4J9-F1
#
_entry.id   AF-U5S4J9-F1
#
_cell.length_a   1.000
_cell.length_b   1.000
_cell.length_c   1.000
_cell.angle_alpha   90.00
_cell.angle_beta   90.00
_cell.angle_gamma   90.00
#
_symmetry.space_group_name_H-M   'P 1'
#
loop_
_entity.id
_entity.type
_entity.pdbx_description
1 polymer ?
#
loop_
_entity_poly.entity_id
_entity_poly.type
_entity_poly.pdbx_seq_one_letter_code
_entity_poly.pdbx_strand_id
1 'polypeptide(L)'
;MWGTKQMLVSHAPTKFEFGDVDDFVCTPKVMPTKVIIPNKCKWFLNFTCRQPGETTRHSQCTTQNAGQIYSYTNWIKTFKHVQDFLWGLGYISLDNI
;
A
#
# COMPACT_ATOMS: atom_id res chain seq x y z
N MET A 1 0.11 5.82 -20.95
CA MET A 1 0.95 4.66 -20.60
C MET A 1 0.05 3.67 -19.87
N TRP A 2 -0.08 2.43 -20.38
CA TRP A 2 -1.02 1.42 -19.87
C TRP A 2 -0.26 0.33 -19.10
N GLY A 3 -0.28 0.40 -17.77
CA GLY A 3 0.22 -0.62 -16.85
C GLY A 3 -0.93 -1.30 -16.11
N THR A 4 -0.74 -2.56 -15.72
CA THR A 4 -1.75 -3.35 -14.98
C THR A 4 -1.64 -3.03 -13.50
N LYS A 5 -2.59 -2.27 -12.94
CA LYS A 5 -2.52 -1.88 -11.52
C LYS A 5 -2.61 -3.11 -10.60
N GLN A 6 -1.53 -3.40 -9.87
CA GLN A 6 -1.50 -4.48 -8.89
C GLN A 6 -0.92 -3.98 -7.56
N MET A 7 -1.58 -4.30 -6.45
CA MET A 7 -1.04 -4.04 -5.12
C MET A 7 0.16 -4.98 -4.89
N LEU A 8 1.27 -4.41 -4.42
CA LEU A 8 2.43 -5.20 -3.99
C LEU A 8 2.06 -6.09 -2.82
N VAL A 9 2.05 -7.39 -3.06
CA VAL A 9 2.00 -8.42 -2.02
C VAL A 9 3.38 -9.04 -1.94
N SER A 10 4.13 -8.68 -0.89
CA SER A 10 5.40 -9.33 -0.56
C SER A 10 5.20 -10.31 0.58
N HIS A 11 5.60 -11.56 0.34
CA HIS A 11 5.64 -12.63 1.35
C HIS A 11 7.08 -13.08 1.67
N ALA A 12 8.08 -12.50 0.99
CA ALA A 12 9.49 -12.85 1.09
C ALA A 12 10.31 -11.61 1.52
N PRO A 13 11.54 -11.74 2.04
CA PRO A 13 12.37 -10.58 2.34
C PRO A 13 12.70 -9.81 1.06
N THR A 14 11.91 -8.78 0.77
CA THR A 14 12.07 -7.91 -0.39
C THR A 14 13.14 -6.86 -0.10
N LYS A 15 14.13 -6.74 -0.98
CA LYS A 15 15.12 -5.66 -0.94
C LYS A 15 14.55 -4.40 -1.58
N PHE A 16 14.60 -3.28 -0.86
CA PHE A 16 14.20 -1.97 -1.36
C PHE A 16 15.44 -1.14 -1.67
N GLU A 17 15.53 -0.62 -2.88
CA GLU A 17 16.63 0.24 -3.32
C GLU A 17 16.07 1.47 -4.04
N PHE A 18 16.71 2.62 -3.86
CA PHE A 18 16.40 3.80 -4.64
C PHE A 18 17.24 3.81 -5.91
N GLY A 19 16.61 4.10 -7.06
CA GLY A 19 17.26 4.06 -8.36
C GLY A 19 16.79 5.17 -9.29
N ASP A 20 17.58 5.40 -10.34
CA ASP A 20 17.22 6.32 -11.42
C ASP A 20 16.29 5.63 -12.42
N VAL A 21 15.04 5.45 -11.98
CA VAL A 21 13.95 4.86 -12.76
C VAL A 21 12.77 5.83 -12.78
N ASP A 22 12.00 5.81 -13.87
CA ASP A 22 10.83 6.68 -14.01
C ASP A 22 9.62 6.21 -13.21
N ASP A 23 9.53 4.90 -12.92
CA ASP A 23 8.43 4.30 -12.18
C ASP A 23 8.89 3.16 -11.25
N PHE A 24 8.01 2.66 -10.39
CA PHE A 24 8.30 1.55 -9.49
C PHE A 24 8.59 0.27 -10.26
N VAL A 25 9.82 -0.24 -10.16
CA VAL A 25 10.23 -1.47 -10.84
C VAL A 25 10.31 -2.62 -9.86
N CYS A 26 9.46 -3.61 -10.08
CA CYS A 26 9.40 -4.81 -9.25
C CYS A 26 10.02 -6.00 -9.98
N THR A 27 10.97 -6.66 -9.33
CA THR A 27 11.67 -7.82 -9.87
C THR A 27 11.61 -8.97 -8.86
N PRO A 28 11.03 -10.13 -9.23
CA PRO A 28 10.10 -10.39 -10.36
C PRO A 28 8.76 -9.64 -10.21
N LYS A 29 7.96 -9.54 -11.29
CA LYS A 29 6.66 -8.83 -11.31
C LYS A 29 5.63 -9.41 -10.32
N VAL A 30 5.68 -10.72 -10.09
CA VAL A 30 4.81 -11.44 -9.14
C VAL A 30 5.69 -11.90 -7.99
N MET A 31 5.33 -11.53 -6.75
CA MET A 31 6.13 -11.76 -5.54
C MET A 31 7.57 -11.18 -5.65
N PRO A 32 7.72 -9.85 -5.68
CA PRO A 32 9.01 -9.23 -5.88
C PRO A 32 9.98 -9.50 -4.73
N THR A 33 11.20 -9.89 -5.10
CA THR A 33 12.34 -10.04 -4.20
C THR A 33 13.17 -8.77 -4.17
N LYS A 34 13.01 -7.90 -5.16
CA LYS A 34 13.60 -6.56 -5.22
C LYS A 34 12.61 -5.53 -5.78
N VAL A 35 12.51 -4.39 -5.11
CA VAL A 35 11.70 -3.24 -5.51
C VAL A 35 12.62 -2.03 -5.64
N ILE A 36 12.66 -1.44 -6.83
CA ILE A 36 13.40 -0.20 -7.09
C ILE A 36 12.40 0.96 -7.01
N ILE A 37 12.64 1.86 -6.07
CA ILE A 37 11.86 3.07 -5.87
C ILE A 37 12.50 4.20 -6.69
N PRO A 38 11.73 4.93 -7.53
CA PRO A 38 12.22 6.11 -8.23
C PRO A 38 12.83 7.13 -7.27
N ASN A 39 14.02 7.65 -7.60
CA ASN A 39 14.61 8.80 -6.90
C ASN A 39 13.69 10.04 -6.90
N LYS A 40 12.77 10.12 -7.87
CA LYS A 40 11.76 11.18 -7.97
C LYS A 40 10.65 11.05 -6.91
N CYS A 41 10.51 9.89 -6.24
CA CYS A 41 9.51 9.65 -5.20
C CYS A 41 9.93 10.29 -3.87
N LYS A 42 9.62 11.58 -3.70
CA LYS A 42 10.06 12.41 -2.56
C LYS A 42 9.11 12.42 -1.37
N TRP A 43 7.84 12.08 -1.58
CA TRP A 43 6.77 12.32 -0.61
C TRP A 43 6.20 11.01 -0.08
N PHE A 44 5.97 10.99 1.24
CA PHE A 44 5.31 9.89 1.93
C PHE A 44 4.01 10.40 2.56
N LEU A 45 2.90 9.78 2.19
CA LEU A 45 1.58 10.08 2.75
C LEU A 45 1.26 9.06 3.83
N ASN A 46 1.16 9.55 5.07
CA ASN A 46 0.76 8.74 6.22
C ASN A 46 -0.66 9.09 6.64
N PHE A 47 -1.48 8.09 6.94
CA PHE A 47 -2.83 8.29 7.46
C PHE A 47 -3.19 7.21 8.46
N THR A 48 -4.05 7.58 9.42
CA THR A 48 -4.52 6.69 10.47
C THR A 48 -6.01 6.43 10.29
N CYS A 49 -6.44 5.22 10.62
CA CYS A 49 -7.85 4.85 10.64
C CYS A 49 -8.25 4.53 12.08
N ARG A 50 -9.28 5.21 12.58
CA ARG A 50 -9.77 4.98 13.94
C ARG A 50 -10.47 3.62 14.01
N GLN A 51 -10.04 2.79 14.96
CA GLN A 51 -10.75 1.55 15.26
C GLN A 51 -12.04 1.84 16.06
N PRO A 52 -13.13 1.08 15.84
CA PRO A 52 -14.35 1.26 16.61
C PRO A 52 -14.08 1.04 18.11
N GLY A 53 -14.45 2.04 18.93
CA GLY A 53 -14.13 2.05 20.37
C GLY A 53 -14.69 0.84 21.13
N GLU A 54 -15.86 0.34 20.72
CA GLU A 54 -16.49 -0.81 21.36
C GLU A 54 -15.66 -2.09 21.13
N THR A 55 -15.16 -2.30 19.92
CA THR A 55 -14.35 -3.48 19.59
C THR A 55 -12.97 -3.45 20.25
N THR A 56 -12.38 -2.27 20.43
CA THR A 56 -11.08 -2.12 21.12
C THR A 56 -11.20 -2.23 22.63
N ARG A 57 -12.35 -1.93 23.23
CA ARG A 57 -12.59 -2.19 24.67
C ARG A 57 -12.64 -3.68 25.02
N HIS A 58 -13.01 -4.50 24.05
CA HIS A 58 -13.04 -5.95 24.16
C HIS A 58 -11.84 -6.61 23.46
N SER A 59 -10.68 -5.93 23.43
CA SER A 59 -9.49 -6.32 22.66
C SER A 59 -8.81 -7.62 23.11
N GLN A 60 -9.35 -8.35 24.08
CA GLN A 60 -8.85 -9.68 24.47
C GLN A 60 -9.91 -10.77 24.32
N CYS A 61 -11.06 -10.43 23.72
CA CYS A 61 -12.18 -11.34 23.55
C CYS A 61 -12.53 -11.51 22.06
N THR A 62 -13.56 -12.31 21.78
CA THR A 62 -13.97 -12.73 20.42
C THR A 62 -14.24 -11.58 19.45
N THR A 63 -14.49 -10.37 19.95
CA THR A 63 -14.76 -9.16 19.18
C THR A 63 -13.51 -8.36 18.77
N GLN A 64 -12.32 -8.68 19.32
CA GLN A 64 -11.05 -8.03 18.98
C GLN A 64 -10.77 -8.08 17.48
N ASN A 65 -10.90 -9.28 16.89
CA ASN A 65 -10.53 -9.51 15.50
C ASN A 65 -11.49 -8.78 14.53
N ALA A 66 -12.76 -8.65 14.89
CA ALA A 66 -13.76 -7.97 14.07
C ALA A 66 -13.44 -6.48 13.87
N GLY A 67 -13.02 -5.78 14.93
CA GLY A 67 -12.61 -4.37 14.84
C GLY A 67 -11.35 -4.16 14.00
N GLN A 68 -10.39 -5.08 14.11
CA GLN A 68 -9.16 -5.06 13.32
C GLN A 68 -9.44 -5.34 11.84
N ILE A 69 -10.17 -6.40 11.51
CA ILE A 69 -10.52 -6.78 10.14
C ILE A 69 -11.28 -5.62 9.45
N TYR A 70 -12.27 -5.03 10.13
CA TYR A 70 -13.01 -3.90 9.59
C TYR A 70 -12.11 -2.71 9.27
N SER A 71 -11.20 -2.36 10.20
CA SER A 71 -10.29 -1.22 10.04
C SER A 71 -9.27 -1.45 8.92
N TYR A 72 -8.69 -2.64 8.81
CA TYR A 72 -7.76 -2.99 7.73
C TYR A 72 -8.43 -3.00 6.35
N THR A 73 -9.66 -3.49 6.26
CA THR A 73 -10.42 -3.49 5.00
C THR A 73 -10.69 -2.06 4.51
N ASN A 74 -11.09 -1.16 5.42
CA ASN A 74 -11.30 0.24 5.08
C ASN A 74 -9.99 0.95 4.74
N TRP A 75 -8.90 0.62 5.43
CA TRP A 75 -7.57 1.17 5.15
C TRP A 75 -7.12 0.87 3.73
N ILE A 76 -7.29 -0.37 3.26
CA ILE A 76 -6.95 -0.79 1.88
C ILE A 76 -7.76 0.02 0.85
N LYS A 77 -9.08 0.19 1.08
CA LYS A 77 -9.95 0.95 0.17
C LYS A 77 -9.51 2.41 0.06
N THR A 78 -9.26 3.06 1.19
CA THR A 78 -8.80 4.44 1.24
C THR A 78 -7.47 4.61 0.52
N PHE A 79 -6.51 3.72 0.78
CA PHE A 79 -5.20 3.74 0.11
C PHE A 79 -5.36 3.69 -1.41
N LYS A 80 -6.18 2.76 -1.91
CA LYS A 80 -6.40 2.59 -3.34
C LYS A 80 -7.05 3.83 -3.97
N HIS A 81 -8.04 4.44 -3.30
CA HIS A 81 -8.65 5.68 -3.78
C HIS A 81 -7.66 6.85 -3.87
N VAL A 82 -6.78 7.00 -2.88
CA VAL A 82 -5.76 8.06 -2.91
C VAL A 82 -4.75 7.81 -4.04
N GLN A 83 -4.31 6.56 -4.24
CA GLN A 83 -3.42 6.21 -5.33
C GLN A 83 -4.04 6.45 -6.71
N ASP A 84 -5.30 6.04 -6.92
CA ASP A 84 -6.01 6.28 -8.17
C ASP A 84 -6.22 7.79 -8.43
N PHE A 85 -6.46 8.58 -7.38
CA PHE A 85 -6.53 10.04 -7.47
C PHE A 85 -5.20 10.66 -7.89
N LEU A 86 -4.09 10.28 -7.24
CA LEU A 86 -2.74 10.76 -7.59
C LEU A 86 -2.35 10.38 -9.02
N TRP A 87 -2.72 9.17 -9.44
CA TRP A 87 -2.52 8.71 -10.81
C TRP A 87 -3.34 9.52 -11.82
N GLY A 88 -4.59 9.85 -11.50
CA GLY A 88 -5.42 10.76 -12.30
C GLY A 88 -4.83 12.16 -12.46
N LEU A 89 -4.01 12.60 -11.51
CA LEU A 89 -3.24 13.86 -11.58
C LEU A 89 -1.90 13.71 -12.32
N GLY A 90 -1.52 12.50 -12.75
CA GLY A 90 -0.27 12.22 -13.45
C GLY A 90 0.93 11.95 -12.55
N TYR A 91 0.72 11.74 -11.24
CA TYR A 91 1.79 11.32 -10.33
C TYR A 91 1.99 9.80 -10.37
N ILE A 92 3.23 9.38 -10.10
CA ILE A 92 3.56 7.98 -9.88
C ILE A 92 3.07 7.53 -8.50
N SER A 93 2.49 6.34 -8.44
CA SER A 93 2.00 5.71 -7.22
C SER A 93 2.45 4.26 -7.14
N LEU A 94 2.62 3.75 -5.93
CA LEU A 94 3.19 2.42 -5.65
C LEU A 94 2.36 1.24 -6.20
N ASP A 95 1.15 1.48 -6.70
CA ASP A 95 0.30 0.47 -7.38
C ASP A 95 0.53 0.37 -8.89
N ASN A 96 1.42 1.18 -9.46
CA ASN A 96 1.72 1.21 -10.89
C ASN A 96 2.93 0.30 -11.22
N ILE A 97 2.68 -1.01 -11.32
CA ILE A 97 3.72 -2.06 -11.52
C ILE A 97 3.35 -2.97 -12.69
#